data_AF-A0A1C0SUJ4-F1
#
_entry.id   AF-A0A1C0SUJ4-F1
#
_cell.length_a   1.000
_cell.length_b   1.000
_cell.length_c   1.000
_cell.angle_alpha   90.00
_cell.angle_beta   90.00
_cell.angle_gamma   90.00
#
_symmetry.space_group_name_H-M   'P 1'
#
loop_
_entity.id
_entity.type
_entity.pdbx_description
1 polymer ?
#
loop_
_entity_poly.entity_id
_entity_poly.type
_entity_poly.pdbx_seq_one_letter_code
_entity_poly.pdbx_strand_id
1 'polypeptide(L)'
;MTPEEARRDHREMLRYLAVNALYGMATGATVAGVLIWLNIGAVGTHIARSTSPILATAMVVVPFALLFGGAVAASSIALLPYRRKFKR
;
A
#
# COMPACT_ATOMS: atom_id res chain seq x y z
N MET A 1 -28.42 -3.52 16.18
CA MET A 1 -27.83 -2.60 15.20
C MET A 1 -28.92 -2.18 14.26
N THR A 2 -29.16 -0.87 14.17
CA THR A 2 -30.02 -0.32 13.13
C THR A 2 -29.28 -0.39 11.78
N PRO A 3 -29.98 -0.45 10.63
CA PRO A 3 -29.33 -0.47 9.32
C PRO A 3 -28.35 0.69 9.09
N GLU A 4 -28.65 1.85 9.67
CA GLU A 4 -27.79 3.04 9.56
C GLU A 4 -26.49 2.92 10.37
N GLU A 5 -26.55 2.30 11.57
CA GLU A 5 -25.36 2.03 12.38
C GLU A 5 -24.38 1.10 11.65
N ALA A 6 -24.90 0.08 10.97
CA ALA A 6 -24.07 -0.86 10.20
C ALA A 6 -23.39 -0.20 9.00
N ARG A 7 -24.08 0.71 8.29
CA ARG A 7 -23.50 1.46 7.16
C ARG A 7 -22.40 2.40 7.62
N ARG A 8 -22.60 3.06 8.76
CA ARG A 8 -21.60 3.97 9.35
C ARG A 8 -20.35 3.21 9.80
N ASP A 9 -20.51 2.09 10.50
CA ASP A 9 -19.40 1.23 10.94
C ASP A 9 -18.59 0.72 9.73
N HIS A 10 -19.27 0.28 8.65
CA HIS A 10 -18.59 -0.16 7.44
C HIS A 10 -17.79 0.97 6.77
N ARG A 11 -18.34 2.18 6.72
CA ARG A 11 -17.64 3.36 6.17
C ARG A 11 -16.41 3.72 7.00
N GLU A 12 -16.50 3.63 8.32
CA GLU A 12 -15.37 3.86 9.23
C GLU A 12 -14.29 2.79 9.06
N MET A 13 -14.67 1.52 8.90
CA MET A 13 -13.75 0.43 8.59
C MET A 13 -13.05 0.62 7.24
N LEU A 14 -13.77 0.97 6.17
CA LEU A 14 -13.19 1.25 4.86
C LEU A 14 -12.22 2.44 4.90
N ARG A 15 -12.56 3.50 5.65
CA ARG A 15 -11.68 4.65 5.84
C ARG A 15 -10.41 4.25 6.59
N TYR A 16 -10.52 3.47 7.66
CA TYR A 16 -9.37 2.95 8.39
C TYR A 16 -8.46 2.11 7.49
N LEU A 17 -9.06 1.23 6.67
CA LEU A 17 -8.33 0.39 5.73
C LEU A 17 -7.61 1.22 4.66
N ALA A 18 -8.31 2.20 4.08
CA ALA A 18 -7.76 3.08 3.04
C ALA A 18 -6.55 3.88 3.55
N VAL A 19 -6.61 4.40 4.78
CA VAL A 19 -5.49 5.14 5.38
C VAL A 19 -4.28 4.22 5.59
N ASN A 20 -4.49 3.02 6.13
CA ASN A 20 -3.42 2.04 6.32
C ASN A 20 -2.84 1.56 4.97
N ALA A 21 -3.70 1.31 3.99
CA ALA A 21 -3.27 0.98 2.63
C ALA A 21 -2.42 2.09 2.02
N LEU A 22 -2.78 3.37 2.22
CA LEU A 22 -2.02 4.50 1.70
C LEU A 22 -0.60 4.57 2.31
N TYR A 23 -0.45 4.29 3.61
CA TYR A 23 0.87 4.16 4.24
C TYR A 23 1.71 3.04 3.64
N GLY A 24 1.09 1.88 3.40
CA GLY A 24 1.74 0.78 2.70
C GLY A 24 2.14 1.16 1.28
N MET A 25 1.24 1.78 0.51
CA MET A 25 1.51 2.21 -0.87
C MET A 25 2.68 3.20 -0.94
N ALA A 26 2.70 4.19 -0.05
CA ALA A 26 3.81 5.14 0.04
C ALA A 26 5.13 4.41 0.34
N THR A 27 5.12 3.49 1.31
CA THR A 27 6.30 2.69 1.66
C THR A 27 6.79 1.85 0.47
N GLY A 28 5.89 1.14 -0.22
CA GLY A 28 6.22 0.34 -1.40
C GLY A 28 6.76 1.19 -2.55
N ALA A 29 6.16 2.36 -2.80
CA ALA A 29 6.65 3.30 -3.80
C ALA A 29 8.04 3.85 -3.44
N THR A 30 8.31 4.16 -2.17
CA THR A 30 9.65 4.55 -1.70
C THR A 30 10.65 3.44 -1.91
N VAL A 31 10.33 2.19 -1.57
CA VAL A 31 11.21 1.03 -1.80
C VAL A 31 11.52 0.89 -3.30
N ALA A 32 10.50 0.90 -4.16
CA ALA A 32 10.70 0.84 -5.61
C ALA A 32 11.57 2.01 -6.12
N GLY A 33 11.33 3.23 -5.64
CA GLY A 33 12.13 4.40 -5.96
C GLY A 33 13.59 4.24 -5.56
N VAL A 34 13.87 3.69 -4.37
CA VAL A 34 15.24 3.39 -3.92
C VAL A 34 15.91 2.33 -4.81
N LEU A 35 15.19 1.26 -5.20
CA LEU A 35 15.73 0.24 -6.10
C LEU A 35 16.12 0.83 -7.47
N ILE A 36 15.26 1.69 -8.02
CA ILE A 36 15.49 2.40 -9.27
C ILE A 36 16.68 3.35 -9.14
N TRP A 37 16.72 4.14 -8.07
CA TRP A 37 17.77 5.15 -7.84
C TRP A 37 19.15 4.53 -7.63
N LEU A 38 19.23 3.45 -6.85
CA LEU A 38 20.45 2.67 -6.66
C LEU A 38 20.79 1.79 -7.88
N ASN A 39 19.92 1.78 -8.90
CA ASN A 39 20.06 0.98 -10.11
C ASN A 39 20.29 -0.52 -9.82
N ILE A 40 19.61 -1.06 -8.81
CA ILE A 40 19.75 -2.47 -8.42
C ILE A 40 19.30 -3.35 -9.59
N GLY A 41 20.13 -4.31 -9.98
CA GLY A 41 19.86 -5.17 -11.14
C GLY A 41 19.73 -4.40 -12.47
N ALA A 42 20.34 -3.22 -12.57
CA ALA A 42 20.27 -2.32 -13.72
C ALA A 42 18.85 -1.81 -14.08
N VAL A 43 17.89 -1.88 -13.14
CA VAL A 43 16.48 -1.49 -13.37
C VAL A 43 16.36 -0.04 -13.87
N GLY A 44 17.06 0.91 -13.26
CA GLY A 44 17.06 2.31 -13.70
C GLY A 44 17.59 2.48 -15.12
N THR A 45 18.63 1.73 -15.49
CA THR A 45 19.18 1.71 -16.85
C THR A 45 18.20 1.12 -17.86
N HIS A 46 17.50 0.04 -17.50
CA HIS A 46 16.46 -0.54 -18.34
C HIS A 46 15.29 0.42 -18.56
N ILE A 47 14.85 1.14 -17.50
CA ILE A 47 13.82 2.18 -17.61
C ILE A 47 14.28 3.29 -18.56
N ALA A 48 15.50 3.82 -18.37
CA ALA A 48 16.03 4.91 -19.18
C ALA A 48 16.19 4.56 -20.67
N ARG A 49 16.45 3.29 -21.00
CA ARG A 49 16.57 2.80 -22.38
C ARG A 49 15.26 2.31 -22.99
N SER A 50 14.19 2.22 -22.21
CA SER A 50 12.90 1.74 -22.69
C SER A 50 12.23 2.76 -23.62
N THR A 51 11.42 2.28 -24.56
CA THR A 51 10.64 3.12 -25.47
C THR A 51 9.62 4.01 -24.72
N SER A 52 9.18 3.58 -23.54
CA SER A 52 8.26 4.36 -22.69
C SER A 52 8.72 4.31 -21.22
N PRO A 53 9.61 5.22 -20.81
CA PRO A 53 10.17 5.24 -19.45
C PRO A 53 9.10 5.43 -18.36
N ILE A 54 8.03 6.17 -18.66
CA ILE A 54 6.90 6.37 -17.73
C ILE A 54 6.18 5.04 -17.48
N LEU A 55 5.86 4.30 -18.55
CA LEU A 55 5.21 3.00 -18.42
C LEU A 55 6.13 1.99 -17.73
N ALA A 56 7.41 1.95 -18.09
CA ALA A 56 8.39 1.07 -17.46
C ALA A 56 8.52 1.35 -15.95
N THR A 57 8.54 2.64 -15.56
CA THR A 57 8.54 3.03 -14.15
C THR A 57 7.26 2.57 -13.45
N ALA A 58 6.09 2.79 -14.06
CA ALA A 58 4.82 2.37 -13.48
C ALA A 58 4.73 0.84 -13.30
N MET A 59 5.26 0.06 -14.25
CA MET A 59 5.31 -1.41 -14.16
C MET A 59 6.14 -1.91 -12.97
N VAL A 60 7.07 -1.11 -12.44
CA VAL A 60 7.84 -1.45 -11.24
C VAL A 60 7.17 -0.86 -9.99
N VAL A 61 6.83 0.42 -10.00
CA VAL A 61 6.35 1.14 -8.81
C VAL A 61 4.95 0.69 -8.38
N VAL A 62 4.03 0.48 -9.32
CA VAL A 62 2.64 0.11 -9.03
C VAL A 62 2.52 -1.22 -8.28
N PRO A 63 3.13 -2.34 -8.73
CA PRO A 63 3.01 -3.60 -7.99
C PRO A 63 3.65 -3.52 -6.60
N PHE A 64 4.76 -2.79 -6.42
CA PHE A 64 5.33 -2.56 -5.08
C PHE A 64 4.38 -1.77 -4.18
N ALA A 65 3.81 -0.68 -4.68
CA ALA A 65 2.85 0.11 -3.92
C ALA A 65 1.62 -0.73 -3.53
N LEU A 66 1.04 -1.48 -4.47
CA LEU A 66 -0.13 -2.33 -4.21
C LEU A 66 0.19 -3.47 -3.23
N LEU A 67 1.35 -4.10 -3.36
CA LEU A 67 1.79 -5.19 -2.47
C LEU A 67 1.89 -4.70 -1.03
N PHE A 68 2.64 -3.61 -0.80
CA PHE A 68 2.80 -3.05 0.53
C PHE A 68 1.49 -2.45 1.06
N GLY A 69 0.70 -1.80 0.20
CA GLY A 69 -0.62 -1.29 0.55
C GLY A 69 -1.53 -2.40 1.06
N GLY A 70 -1.63 -3.51 0.32
CA GLY A 70 -2.39 -4.69 0.73
C GLY A 70 -1.85 -5.32 2.02
N ALA A 71 -0.53 -5.43 2.16
CA ALA A 71 0.09 -6.01 3.35
C ALA A 71 -0.20 -5.19 4.62
N VAL A 72 -0.07 -3.87 4.57
CA VAL A 72 -0.36 -2.98 5.70
C VAL A 72 -1.87 -2.95 5.99
N ALA A 73 -2.70 -2.91 4.96
CA ALA A 73 -4.15 -3.00 5.09
C ALA A 73 -4.57 -4.30 5.79
N ALA A 74 -4.10 -5.45 5.33
CA ALA A 74 -4.39 -6.75 5.92
C ALA A 74 -3.88 -6.86 7.37
N SER A 75 -2.65 -6.39 7.62
CA SER A 75 -2.07 -6.36 8.97
C SER A 75 -2.89 -5.49 9.93
N SER A 76 -3.38 -4.34 9.44
CA SER A 76 -4.21 -3.44 10.24
C SER A 76 -5.51 -4.10 10.68
N ILE A 77 -6.11 -4.94 9.83
CA ILE A 77 -7.31 -5.73 10.16
C ILE A 77 -6.95 -6.85 11.14
N ALA A 78 -5.87 -7.59 10.87
CA ALA A 78 -5.43 -8.70 11.72
C ALA A 78 -5.10 -8.25 13.16
N LEU A 79 -4.69 -6.99 13.35
CA LEU A 79 -4.36 -6.40 14.65
C LEU A 79 -5.55 -5.71 15.35
N LEU A 80 -6.67 -5.45 14.67
CA LEU A 80 -7.88 -4.90 15.31
C LEU A 80 -8.41 -5.76 16.47
N PRO A 81 -8.48 -7.11 16.38
CA PRO A 81 -8.87 -7.97 17.50
C PRO A 81 -7.96 -7.79 18.71
N TYR A 82 -6.66 -7.59 18.49
CA TYR A 82 -5.68 -7.38 19.55
C TYR A 82 -5.93 -6.04 20.27
N ARG A 83 -6.17 -4.95 19.53
CA ARG A 83 -6.46 -3.62 20.12
C ARG A 83 -7.73 -3.59 20.96
N ARG A 84 -8.76 -4.40 20.66
CA ARG A 84 -9.98 -4.50 21.48
C ARG A 84 -9.76 -5.26 22.79
N LYS A 85 -8.85 -6.25 22.82
CA LYS A 85 -8.58 -7.06 24.01
C LYS A 85 -7.76 -6.35 25.10
N PHE A 86 -6.99 -5.32 24.73
CA PHE A 86 -6.11 -4.58 25.65
C PHE A 86 -6.53 -3.13 25.95
N LYS A 87 -7.71 -2.69 25.47
CA LYS A 87 -8.34 -1.46 26.00
C LYS A 87 -8.96 -1.80 27.36
N ARG A 88 -8.19 -1.55 28.44
CA ARG A 88 -8.72 -1.38 29.80
C ARG A 88 -9.43 -0.04 29.90
#